data_AF-A0A3D6CS18-F1
#
_entry.id   AF-A0A3D6CS18-F1
#
_cell.length_a   1.000
_cell.length_b   1.000
_cell.length_c   1.000
_cell.angle_alpha   90.00
_cell.angle_beta   90.00
_cell.angle_gamma   90.00
#
_symmetry.space_group_name_H-M   'P 1'
#
loop_
_entity.id
_entity.type
_entity.pdbx_description
1 polymer ?
#
loop_
_entity_poly.entity_id
_entity_poly.type
_entity_poly.pdbx_seq_one_letter_code
_entity_poly.pdbx_strand_id
1 'polypeptide(L)'
;MRAPVYVMLALGLTACAPSVPDSGAGVGFQPYGDYLKERTAGVAAAPAAPVAPFNGFSPDAAAAAIDKAEGRSTTAPVAPIADVIPVAPVVPVDPVMPGARPRGNAPAGIAETTSEMGYATAGVSDEQDFQAVSARETIESDKARIEKNRAQYQVDQPGALPQRSGEGGPNIVEFALSVTHPVGTMMYRRSSFGLVSQDRACAKYASPDLAQEAFLAAGGPDRDRKGLDPDGDGYACAWDPSPFRSALN
;
A
#
# COMPACT_ATOMS: atom_id res chain seq x y z
N MET A 1 -28.03 13.57 -59.23
CA MET A 1 -28.51 12.58 -58.23
C MET A 1 -27.92 11.22 -58.59
N ARG A 2 -26.79 10.84 -57.99
CA ARG A 2 -26.06 9.58 -58.25
C ARG A 2 -25.62 9.03 -56.89
N ALA A 3 -26.50 8.29 -56.21
CA ALA A 3 -26.26 7.83 -54.84
C ALA A 3 -26.95 6.50 -54.42
N PRO A 4 -26.98 5.42 -55.23
CA PRO A 4 -27.34 4.11 -54.64
C PRO A 4 -26.47 2.93 -55.08
N VAL A 5 -25.16 3.10 -55.33
CA VAL A 5 -24.30 1.96 -55.72
C VAL A 5 -23.23 1.60 -54.69
N TYR A 6 -22.78 2.55 -53.85
CA TYR A 6 -21.67 2.29 -52.92
C TYR A 6 -22.07 1.60 -51.60
N VAL A 7 -23.35 1.56 -51.25
CA VAL A 7 -23.80 0.95 -49.97
C VAL A 7 -23.79 -0.59 -50.01
N MET A 8 -23.89 -1.19 -51.20
CA MET A 8 -23.93 -2.65 -51.33
C MET A 8 -22.55 -3.33 -51.31
N LEU A 9 -21.43 -2.60 -51.37
CA LEU A 9 -20.10 -3.19 -51.42
C LEU A 9 -19.44 -3.41 -50.04
N ALA A 10 -20.00 -2.85 -48.96
CA ALA A 10 -19.39 -2.89 -47.63
C ALA A 10 -19.85 -4.07 -46.74
N LEU A 11 -20.82 -4.89 -47.19
CA LEU A 11 -21.43 -5.96 -46.38
C LEU A 11 -20.85 -7.38 -46.62
N GLY A 12 -19.79 -7.53 -47.42
CA GLY A 12 -19.29 -8.84 -47.84
C GLY A 12 -18.13 -9.45 -47.04
N LEU A 13 -17.53 -8.75 -46.07
CA LEU A 13 -16.22 -9.14 -45.50
C LEU A 13 -16.23 -9.67 -44.06
N THR A 14 -17.37 -9.81 -43.40
CA THR A 14 -17.41 -10.22 -41.97
C THR A 14 -17.75 -11.68 -41.72
N ALA A 15 -17.83 -12.53 -42.75
CA ALA A 15 -18.36 -13.90 -42.61
C ALA A 15 -17.31 -15.00 -42.33
N CYS A 16 -16.01 -14.69 -42.26
CA CYS A 16 -14.97 -15.71 -42.05
C CYS A 16 -13.92 -15.25 -41.02
N ALA A 17 -14.32 -15.09 -39.75
CA ALA A 17 -13.38 -15.10 -38.63
C ALA A 17 -13.70 -16.31 -37.73
N PRO A 18 -12.74 -17.22 -37.46
CA PRO A 18 -12.96 -18.30 -36.52
C PRO A 18 -13.21 -17.72 -35.11
N SER A 19 -14.25 -18.20 -34.44
CA SER A 19 -14.51 -17.88 -33.03
C SER A 19 -13.32 -18.37 -32.18
N VAL A 20 -12.58 -17.43 -31.60
CA VAL A 20 -11.53 -17.74 -30.62
C VAL A 20 -12.22 -18.32 -29.37
N PRO A 21 -11.89 -19.54 -28.92
CA PRO A 21 -12.43 -20.08 -27.69
C PRO A 21 -11.98 -19.21 -26.51
N ASP A 22 -12.94 -18.81 -25.67
CA ASP A 22 -12.67 -18.09 -24.42
C ASP A 22 -11.82 -18.96 -23.50
N SER A 23 -10.50 -18.77 -23.57
CA SER A 23 -9.51 -19.46 -22.74
C SER A 23 -9.40 -18.84 -21.35
N GLY A 24 -10.30 -17.91 -21.00
CA GLY A 24 -10.43 -17.28 -19.69
C GLY A 24 -11.28 -18.06 -18.69
N ALA A 25 -11.86 -19.21 -19.06
CA ALA A 25 -12.53 -20.12 -18.13
C ALA A 25 -11.53 -20.89 -17.25
N GLY A 26 -10.58 -20.18 -16.65
CA GLY A 26 -9.61 -20.68 -15.69
C GLY A 26 -10.07 -20.41 -14.26
N VAL A 27 -10.28 -21.50 -13.51
CA VAL A 27 -10.14 -21.61 -12.05
C VAL A 27 -10.71 -20.46 -11.19
N GLY A 28 -12.04 -20.41 -11.01
CA GLY A 28 -12.65 -19.89 -9.77
C GLY A 28 -12.50 -18.39 -9.46
N PHE A 29 -12.04 -17.54 -10.39
CA PHE A 29 -12.02 -16.10 -10.20
C PHE A 29 -13.29 -15.47 -10.75
N GLN A 30 -14.27 -15.22 -9.88
CA GLN A 30 -15.41 -14.36 -10.22
C GLN A 30 -14.91 -12.97 -10.65
N PRO A 31 -15.65 -12.25 -11.51
CA PRO A 31 -15.33 -10.87 -11.86
C PRO A 31 -15.15 -10.04 -10.58
N TYR A 32 -14.07 -9.27 -10.48
CA TYR A 32 -13.76 -8.45 -9.31
C TYR A 32 -14.93 -7.52 -8.88
N GLY A 33 -15.77 -7.11 -9.84
CA GLY A 33 -16.97 -6.33 -9.57
C GLY A 33 -18.03 -7.06 -8.73
N ASP A 34 -18.14 -8.38 -8.83
CA ASP A 34 -19.10 -9.15 -8.04
C ASP A 34 -18.58 -9.43 -6.63
N TYR A 35 -17.26 -9.61 -6.46
CA TYR A 35 -16.60 -9.62 -5.14
C TYR A 35 -16.88 -8.33 -4.35
N LEU A 36 -16.81 -7.17 -5.01
CA LEU A 36 -17.09 -5.89 -4.34
C LEU A 36 -18.56 -5.77 -3.90
N LYS A 37 -19.52 -6.26 -4.70
CA LYS A 37 -20.94 -6.24 -4.36
C LYS A 37 -21.21 -7.09 -3.12
N GLU A 38 -20.71 -8.32 -3.07
CA GLU A 38 -20.86 -9.22 -1.91
C GLU A 38 -20.22 -8.65 -0.65
N ARG A 39 -19.03 -8.03 -0.77
CA ARG A 39 -18.38 -7.36 0.36
C ARG A 39 -19.22 -6.20 0.90
N THR A 40 -19.81 -5.38 0.04
CA THR A 40 -20.65 -4.25 0.48
C THR A 40 -21.99 -4.70 1.08
N ALA A 41 -22.58 -5.78 0.55
CA ALA A 41 -23.82 -6.34 1.08
C ALA A 41 -23.65 -6.89 2.51
N GLY A 42 -22.50 -7.49 2.83
CA GLY A 42 -22.19 -7.98 4.18
C GLY A 42 -21.98 -6.88 5.22
N VAL A 43 -21.55 -5.69 4.82
CA VAL A 43 -21.33 -4.54 5.74
C VAL A 43 -22.62 -3.77 6.01
N ALA A 44 -23.57 -3.75 5.06
CA ALA A 44 -24.85 -3.05 5.22
C ALA A 44 -25.85 -3.75 6.15
N ALA A 45 -25.62 -5.03 6.49
CA ALA A 45 -26.53 -5.83 7.32
C ALA A 45 -26.22 -5.82 8.83
N ALA A 46 -25.17 -5.12 9.28
CA ALA A 46 -24.86 -5.00 10.70
C ALA A 46 -25.67 -3.85 11.34
N PRO A 47 -26.41 -4.08 12.45
CA PRO A 47 -27.06 -3.00 13.17
C PRO A 47 -26.00 -2.04 13.72
N ALA A 48 -26.12 -0.75 13.40
CA ALA A 48 -25.23 0.29 13.88
C ALA A 48 -25.31 0.37 15.42
N ALA A 49 -24.29 -0.14 16.11
CA ALA A 49 -24.09 0.14 17.52
C ALA A 49 -23.78 1.65 17.69
N PRO A 50 -24.28 2.31 18.75
CA PRO A 50 -23.98 3.71 18.99
C PRO A 50 -22.47 3.88 19.17
N VAL A 51 -21.86 4.59 18.24
CA VAL A 51 -20.44 4.98 18.29
C VAL A 51 -20.30 5.98 19.43
N ALA A 52 -19.66 5.58 20.53
CA ALA A 52 -19.28 6.52 21.57
C ALA A 52 -18.36 7.59 20.95
N PRO A 53 -18.50 8.89 21.32
CA PRO A 53 -17.61 9.91 20.80
C PRO A 53 -16.17 9.57 21.16
N PHE A 54 -15.35 9.41 20.13
CA PHE A 54 -13.92 9.15 20.27
C PHE A 54 -13.25 10.45 20.69
N ASN A 55 -13.11 10.67 21.99
CA ASN A 55 -12.22 11.71 22.50
C ASN A 55 -10.80 11.23 22.20
N GLY A 56 -10.11 11.94 21.31
CA GLY A 56 -8.82 11.54 20.74
C GLY A 56 -7.78 11.11 21.78
N PHE A 57 -6.77 10.38 21.32
CA PHE A 57 -5.70 9.85 22.16
C PHE A 57 -4.99 10.98 22.92
N SER A 58 -5.11 10.99 24.24
CA SER A 58 -4.35 11.87 25.13
C SER A 58 -3.16 11.09 25.72
N PRO A 59 -1.92 11.46 25.41
CA PRO A 59 -0.74 10.81 25.98
C PRO A 59 -0.68 10.93 27.50
N ASP A 60 -1.23 12.01 28.07
CA ASP A 60 -1.30 12.22 29.52
C ASP A 60 -2.27 11.23 30.19
N ALA A 61 -3.39 10.92 29.52
CA ALA A 61 -4.34 9.91 30.00
C ALA A 61 -3.76 8.49 29.89
N ALA A 62 -2.96 8.22 28.86
CA ALA A 62 -2.25 6.96 28.69
C ALA A 62 -1.17 6.76 29.78
N ALA A 63 -0.40 7.81 30.08
CA ALA A 63 0.60 7.79 31.15
C ALA A 63 -0.05 7.58 32.54
N ALA A 64 -1.15 8.29 32.82
CA ALA A 64 -1.90 8.12 34.07
C ALA A 64 -2.51 6.72 34.25
N ALA A 65 -2.91 6.06 33.14
CA ALA A 65 -3.40 4.69 33.18
C ALA A 65 -2.29 3.67 33.47
N ILE A 66 -1.08 3.91 32.93
CA ILE A 66 0.11 3.07 33.19
C ILE A 66 0.53 3.19 34.65
N ASP A 67 0.61 4.42 35.19
CA ASP A 67 0.98 4.62 36.60
C ASP A 67 -0.02 3.99 37.57
N LYS A 68 -1.31 3.99 37.23
CA LYS A 68 -2.35 3.29 38.00
C LYS A 68 -2.21 1.77 37.93
N ALA A 69 -1.89 1.22 36.76
CA ALA A 69 -1.65 -0.22 36.60
C ALA A 69 -0.39 -0.69 37.35
N GLU A 70 0.60 0.19 37.48
CA GLU A 70 1.85 -0.06 38.23
C GLU A 70 1.76 0.30 39.72
N GLY A 71 0.58 0.68 40.21
CA GLY A 71 0.32 0.93 41.63
C GLY A 71 0.92 2.23 42.19
N ARG A 72 1.33 3.17 41.32
CA ARG A 72 1.82 4.49 41.74
C ARG A 72 0.64 5.43 41.94
N SER A 73 0.47 5.93 43.16
CA SER A 73 -0.59 6.88 43.48
C SER A 73 -0.11 8.31 43.23
N THR A 74 -0.59 8.96 42.18
CA THR A 74 -0.39 10.40 41.94
C THR A 74 -1.66 11.17 42.30
N THR A 75 -1.54 12.13 43.21
CA THR A 75 -2.59 13.07 43.61
C THR A 75 -2.79 14.14 42.53
N ALA A 76 -3.34 13.76 41.37
CA ALA A 76 -3.81 14.70 40.36
C ALA A 76 -5.35 14.64 40.30
N PRO A 77 -6.06 15.78 40.16
CA PRO A 77 -7.51 15.80 40.19
C PRO A 77 -8.06 15.06 38.96
N VAL A 78 -8.69 13.91 39.21
CA VAL A 78 -9.43 13.13 38.23
C VAL A 78 -10.75 13.87 37.95
N ALA A 79 -10.99 14.25 36.70
CA ALA A 79 -12.31 14.69 36.25
C ALA A 79 -13.33 13.57 36.54
N PRO A 80 -14.55 13.88 37.02
CA PRO A 80 -15.47 12.85 37.50
C PRO A 80 -15.83 11.88 36.38
N ILE A 81 -15.50 10.61 36.61
CA ILE A 81 -16.10 9.48 35.90
C ILE A 81 -17.54 9.45 36.39
N ALA A 82 -18.49 9.83 35.53
CA ALA A 82 -19.89 9.50 35.76
C ALA A 82 -20.01 7.96 35.72
N ASP A 83 -20.73 7.42 36.71
CA ASP A 83 -21.14 6.03 36.87
C ASP A 83 -20.07 5.00 37.29
N VAL A 84 -19.68 5.10 38.57
CA VAL A 84 -19.31 3.91 39.35
C VAL A 84 -20.61 3.18 39.69
N ILE A 85 -20.88 2.08 39.00
CA ILE A 85 -21.90 1.11 39.41
C ILE A 85 -21.48 0.57 40.80
N PRO A 86 -22.33 0.62 41.85
CA PRO A 86 -21.97 0.05 43.13
C PRO A 86 -21.84 -1.47 42.99
N VAL A 87 -20.64 -2.00 43.28
CA VAL A 87 -20.41 -3.43 43.44
C VAL A 87 -21.18 -3.87 44.69
N ALA A 88 -22.25 -4.65 44.48
CA ALA A 88 -22.96 -5.31 45.57
C ALA A 88 -22.03 -6.30 46.31
N PRO A 89 -22.18 -6.49 47.63
CA PRO A 89 -21.32 -7.40 48.38
C PRO A 89 -21.47 -8.83 47.88
N VAL A 90 -20.33 -9.50 47.69
CA VAL A 90 -20.25 -10.92 47.32
C VAL A 90 -20.83 -11.75 48.45
N VAL A 91 -21.98 -12.38 48.19
CA VAL A 91 -22.55 -13.39 49.08
C VAL A 91 -21.75 -14.69 48.86
N PRO A 92 -21.20 -15.35 49.90
CA PRO A 92 -20.52 -16.62 49.72
C PRO A 92 -21.55 -17.67 49.30
N VAL A 93 -21.32 -18.31 48.16
CA VAL A 93 -22.17 -19.41 47.66
C VAL A 93 -21.58 -20.72 48.22
N ASP A 94 -22.32 -21.38 49.10
CA ASP A 94 -21.99 -22.72 49.59
C ASP A 94 -21.87 -23.71 48.41
N PRO A 95 -20.89 -24.63 48.43
CA PRO A 95 -20.82 -25.68 47.43
C PRO A 95 -21.79 -26.79 47.86
N VAL A 96 -22.76 -27.09 47.00
CA VAL A 96 -23.27 -28.45 46.67
C VAL A 96 -24.69 -28.29 46.11
N MET A 97 -24.80 -28.35 44.77
CA MET A 97 -25.88 -29.03 44.04
C MET A 97 -25.37 -29.32 42.61
N PRO A 98 -25.38 -30.57 42.12
CA PRO A 98 -25.04 -30.85 40.74
C PRO A 98 -26.20 -30.38 39.83
N GLY A 99 -25.96 -29.36 39.01
CA GLY A 99 -26.90 -28.93 37.98
C GLY A 99 -26.98 -27.43 37.72
N ALA A 100 -26.44 -26.57 38.59
CA ALA A 100 -26.49 -25.13 38.39
C ALA A 100 -25.18 -24.60 37.79
N ARG A 101 -25.02 -24.70 36.46
CA ARG A 101 -24.07 -23.84 35.74
C ARG A 101 -24.80 -22.55 35.33
N PRO A 102 -24.18 -21.36 35.32
CA PRO A 102 -24.87 -20.08 35.06
C PRO A 102 -25.38 -19.85 33.63
N ARG A 103 -25.45 -20.88 32.78
CA ARG A 103 -26.08 -20.79 31.46
C ARG A 103 -27.45 -21.41 31.58
N GLY A 104 -28.49 -20.56 31.61
CA GLY A 104 -29.88 -20.98 31.78
C GLY A 104 -30.28 -22.13 30.83
N ASN A 105 -31.16 -23.00 31.32
CA ASN A 105 -31.65 -24.17 30.60
C ASN A 105 -32.45 -23.75 29.35
N ALA A 106 -32.52 -24.62 28.34
CA ALA A 106 -33.23 -24.31 27.10
C ALA A 106 -34.77 -24.26 27.30
N PRO A 107 -35.51 -23.41 26.55
CA PRO A 107 -36.97 -23.35 26.63
C PRO A 107 -37.66 -24.65 26.23
N ALA A 108 -38.82 -24.94 26.83
CA ALA A 108 -39.57 -26.17 26.60
C ALA A 108 -39.97 -26.37 25.13
N GLY A 109 -39.63 -27.53 24.57
CA GLY A 109 -39.92 -27.92 23.18
C GLY A 109 -38.71 -27.91 22.24
N ILE A 110 -37.57 -27.40 22.71
CA ILE A 110 -36.28 -27.50 22.01
C ILE A 110 -35.48 -28.60 22.69
N ALA A 111 -35.06 -29.62 21.94
CA ALA A 111 -34.13 -30.60 22.47
C ALA A 111 -32.83 -29.88 22.84
N GLU A 112 -32.38 -30.01 24.09
CA GLU A 112 -31.03 -29.64 24.48
C GLU A 112 -30.06 -30.60 23.78
N THR A 113 -29.71 -30.28 22.54
CA THR A 113 -28.48 -30.80 21.97
C THR A 113 -27.38 -30.01 22.66
N THR A 114 -26.70 -30.68 23.57
CA THR A 114 -25.31 -30.34 23.89
C THR A 114 -24.66 -30.01 22.55
N SER A 115 -24.23 -28.75 22.38
CA SER A 115 -23.26 -28.43 21.34
C SER A 115 -21.92 -29.03 21.74
N GLU A 116 -21.89 -30.32 22.09
CA GLU A 116 -20.79 -31.14 21.65
C GLU A 116 -20.91 -31.10 20.13
N MET A 117 -20.13 -30.21 19.51
CA MET A 117 -19.45 -30.58 18.27
C MET A 117 -19.02 -32.01 18.53
N GLY A 118 -19.82 -32.98 18.04
CA GLY A 118 -19.61 -34.39 18.31
C GLY A 118 -18.15 -34.60 18.01
N TYR A 119 -17.38 -34.89 19.06
CA TYR A 119 -15.92 -34.89 19.05
C TYR A 119 -15.55 -35.50 17.71
N ALA A 120 -15.13 -34.67 16.75
CA ALA A 120 -14.82 -35.21 15.46
C ALA A 120 -13.68 -36.17 15.82
N THR A 121 -13.93 -37.47 15.71
CA THR A 121 -12.92 -38.49 15.92
C THR A 121 -11.86 -38.44 14.81
N ALA A 122 -11.81 -37.35 14.04
CA ALA A 122 -10.56 -36.78 13.58
C ALA A 122 -9.79 -36.28 14.82
N GLY A 123 -9.13 -37.22 15.50
CA GLY A 123 -8.26 -36.91 16.63
C GLY A 123 -7.34 -35.73 16.32
N VAL A 124 -7.00 -34.98 17.37
CA VAL A 124 -5.96 -33.94 17.31
C VAL A 124 -4.80 -34.52 16.51
N SER A 125 -4.40 -33.84 15.43
CA SER A 125 -3.31 -34.35 14.62
C SER A 125 -2.06 -34.43 15.49
N ASP A 126 -1.18 -35.35 15.16
CA ASP A 126 0.03 -35.64 15.93
C ASP A 126 0.93 -34.40 16.11
N GLU A 127 0.83 -33.43 15.20
CA GLU A 127 1.51 -32.13 15.25
C GLU A 127 0.87 -31.12 16.22
N GLN A 128 -0.34 -31.42 16.71
CA GLN A 128 -1.11 -30.61 17.65
C GLN A 128 -1.28 -31.30 19.02
N ASP A 129 -0.85 -32.56 19.18
CA ASP A 129 -0.83 -33.28 20.46
C ASP A 129 0.47 -33.02 21.22
N PHE A 130 0.35 -32.38 22.40
CA PHE A 130 1.49 -32.04 23.26
C PHE A 130 2.29 -33.25 23.75
N GLN A 131 1.65 -34.41 23.95
CA GLN A 131 2.36 -35.64 24.36
C GLN A 131 3.19 -36.19 23.20
N ALA A 132 2.64 -36.18 21.98
CA ALA A 132 3.34 -36.62 20.79
C ALA A 132 4.52 -35.71 20.42
N VAL A 133 4.33 -34.40 20.50
CA VAL A 133 5.36 -33.40 20.20
C VAL A 133 6.46 -33.42 21.27
N SER A 134 6.13 -33.46 22.56
CA SER A 134 7.14 -33.47 23.63
C SER A 134 7.98 -34.75 23.67
N ALA A 135 7.45 -35.88 23.18
CA ALA A 135 8.20 -37.12 23.04
C ALA A 135 9.23 -37.07 21.88
N ARG A 136 9.04 -36.19 20.89
CA ARG A 136 9.88 -36.11 19.68
C ARG A 136 10.79 -34.91 19.65
N GLU A 137 10.28 -33.77 20.10
CA GLU A 137 10.98 -32.49 20.14
C GLU A 137 11.49 -32.25 21.56
N THR A 138 12.75 -32.59 21.78
CA THR A 138 13.44 -32.31 23.04
C THR A 138 14.08 -30.92 23.03
N ILE A 139 14.44 -30.41 24.21
CA ILE A 139 15.14 -29.13 24.37
C ILE A 139 16.48 -29.14 23.60
N GLU A 140 17.16 -30.28 23.58
CA GLU A 140 18.43 -30.47 22.87
C GLU A 140 18.25 -30.44 21.35
N SER A 141 17.20 -31.08 20.82
CA SER A 141 16.82 -31.00 19.39
C SER A 141 16.58 -29.54 18.99
N ASP A 142 15.81 -28.82 19.81
CA ASP A 142 15.42 -27.46 19.52
C ASP A 142 16.60 -26.49 19.58
N LYS A 143 17.50 -26.69 20.56
CA LYS A 143 18.78 -25.98 20.64
C LYS A 143 19.63 -26.18 19.38
N ALA A 144 19.80 -27.42 18.93
CA ALA A 144 20.59 -27.72 17.73
C ALA A 144 19.99 -27.07 16.48
N ARG A 145 18.66 -27.03 16.36
CA ARG A 145 17.96 -26.35 15.26
C ARG A 145 18.16 -24.84 15.30
N ILE A 146 18.05 -24.21 16.47
CA ILE A 146 18.31 -22.78 16.65
C ILE A 146 19.78 -22.45 16.32
N GLU A 147 20.73 -23.28 16.75
CA GLU A 147 22.16 -23.11 16.45
C GLU A 147 22.41 -23.20 14.94
N LYS A 148 21.81 -24.17 14.26
CA LYS A 148 21.87 -24.30 12.80
C LYS A 148 21.28 -23.08 12.09
N ASN A 149 20.10 -22.62 12.52
CA ASN A 149 19.45 -21.45 11.95
C ASN A 149 20.29 -20.19 12.18
N ARG A 150 20.88 -20.04 13.36
CA ARG A 150 21.78 -18.92 13.69
C ARG A 150 23.07 -18.96 12.90
N ALA A 151 23.64 -20.14 12.66
CA ALA A 151 24.83 -20.31 11.83
C ALA A 151 24.57 -19.96 10.35
N GLN A 152 23.32 -20.07 9.89
CA GLN A 152 22.90 -19.70 8.53
C GLN A 152 22.40 -18.27 8.42
N TYR A 153 22.06 -17.62 9.54
CA TYR A 153 21.55 -16.27 9.55
C TYR A 153 22.67 -15.26 9.26
N GLN A 154 22.58 -14.58 8.13
CA GLN A 154 23.41 -13.43 7.78
C GLN A 154 22.52 -12.20 7.66
N VAL A 155 22.98 -11.09 8.25
CA VAL A 155 22.35 -9.77 8.11
C VAL A 155 23.23 -8.94 7.19
N ASP A 156 22.78 -8.76 5.96
CA ASP A 156 23.39 -7.82 5.04
C ASP A 156 23.04 -6.41 5.50
N GLN A 157 24.05 -5.68 5.98
CA GLN A 157 23.85 -4.29 6.36
C GLN A 157 23.67 -3.42 5.10
N PRO A 158 22.70 -2.50 5.07
CA PRO A 158 22.56 -1.58 3.96
C PRO A 158 23.82 -0.74 3.83
N GLY A 159 24.58 -0.95 2.75
CA GLY A 159 25.71 -0.12 2.38
C GLY A 159 25.26 1.22 1.83
N ALA A 160 26.10 2.26 1.98
CA ALA A 160 25.85 3.53 1.32
C ALA A 160 25.78 3.32 -0.21
N LEU A 161 24.81 3.96 -0.86
CA LEU A 161 24.74 3.97 -2.31
C LEU A 161 26.03 4.58 -2.88
N PRO A 162 26.58 4.03 -3.96
CA PRO A 162 27.76 4.61 -4.60
C PRO A 162 27.44 6.05 -5.00
N GLN A 163 28.27 6.98 -4.55
CA GLN A 163 28.21 8.35 -5.05
C GLN A 163 28.69 8.35 -6.49
N ARG A 164 27.89 8.90 -7.40
CA ARG A 164 28.27 9.03 -8.81
C ARG A 164 29.53 9.89 -8.88
N SER A 165 30.67 9.31 -9.27
CA SER A 165 31.86 10.08 -9.61
C SER A 165 31.48 11.03 -10.75
N GLY A 166 31.79 12.32 -10.62
CA GLY A 166 31.32 13.41 -11.50
C GLY A 166 31.72 13.33 -12.98
N GLU A 167 32.07 12.15 -13.50
CA GLU A 167 32.37 11.86 -14.91
C GLU A 167 31.11 11.72 -15.77
N GLY A 168 29.93 11.60 -15.16
CA GLY A 168 28.65 11.35 -15.86
C GLY A 168 27.94 12.57 -16.47
N GLY A 169 28.65 13.70 -16.65
CA GLY A 169 28.06 14.92 -17.20
C GLY A 169 27.09 15.65 -16.26
N PRO A 170 26.50 16.77 -16.72
CA PRO A 170 25.50 17.52 -15.97
C PRO A 170 24.25 16.69 -15.68
N ASN A 171 23.70 16.81 -14.47
CA ASN A 171 22.50 16.09 -14.07
C ASN A 171 21.23 16.85 -14.47
N ILE A 172 20.54 16.37 -15.51
CA ILE A 172 19.29 16.99 -15.98
C ILE A 172 18.15 16.91 -14.97
N VAL A 173 18.15 15.90 -14.09
CA VAL A 173 17.12 15.73 -13.05
C VAL A 173 17.34 16.77 -11.96
N GLU A 174 18.57 16.95 -11.51
CA GLU A 174 18.92 18.00 -10.55
C GLU A 174 18.57 19.38 -11.10
N PHE A 175 18.86 19.63 -12.39
CA PHE A 175 18.45 20.85 -13.05
C PHE A 175 16.92 21.02 -13.06
N ALA A 176 16.17 19.97 -13.44
CA ALA A 176 14.70 19.99 -13.45
C ALA A 176 14.12 20.38 -12.08
N LEU A 177 14.73 19.89 -10.99
CA LEU A 177 14.32 20.16 -9.61
C LEU A 177 14.76 21.54 -9.11
N SER A 178 15.90 22.06 -9.58
CA SER A 178 16.40 23.38 -9.18
C SER A 178 15.61 24.55 -9.79
N VAL A 179 15.00 24.32 -10.95
CA VAL A 179 14.26 25.31 -11.71
C VAL A 179 12.77 25.17 -11.41
N THR A 180 12.01 26.27 -11.39
CA THR A 180 10.58 26.26 -10.99
C THR A 180 9.62 26.79 -12.05
N HIS A 181 10.08 27.50 -13.08
CA HIS A 181 9.20 28.07 -14.09
C HIS A 181 8.74 27.01 -15.13
N PRO A 182 7.56 27.20 -15.76
CA PRO A 182 7.07 26.31 -16.79
C PRO A 182 7.79 26.51 -18.13
N VAL A 183 7.70 25.51 -19.01
CA VAL A 183 8.21 25.58 -20.38
C VAL A 183 7.65 26.79 -21.13
N GLY A 184 8.47 27.42 -21.96
CA GLY A 184 8.17 28.64 -22.72
C GLY A 184 8.29 29.94 -21.92
N THR A 185 8.63 29.89 -20.62
CA THR A 185 8.87 31.12 -19.83
C THR A 185 10.29 31.62 -20.09
N MET A 186 10.44 32.70 -20.85
CA MET A 186 11.75 33.31 -21.10
C MET A 186 12.38 33.79 -19.78
N MET A 187 13.44 33.13 -19.35
CA MET A 187 14.26 33.51 -18.20
C MET A 187 15.62 34.07 -18.62
N TYR A 188 16.09 33.70 -19.81
CA TYR A 188 17.39 34.06 -20.34
C TYR A 188 17.23 34.82 -21.65
N ARG A 189 17.89 35.98 -21.73
CA ARG A 189 17.80 36.82 -22.92
C ARG A 189 18.56 36.17 -24.08
N ARG A 190 17.86 35.88 -25.18
CA ARG A 190 18.45 35.38 -26.41
C ARG A 190 18.45 36.45 -27.48
N SER A 191 19.51 36.51 -28.28
CA SER A 191 19.54 37.37 -29.46
C SER A 191 18.71 36.73 -30.56
N SER A 192 17.75 37.46 -31.12
CA SER A 192 16.89 36.99 -32.21
C SER A 192 17.62 36.76 -33.55
N PHE A 193 18.93 37.02 -33.61
CA PHE A 193 19.78 36.88 -34.81
C PHE A 193 20.56 35.55 -34.84
N GLY A 194 19.91 34.45 -34.44
CA GLY A 194 20.51 33.12 -34.50
C GLY A 194 20.68 32.63 -35.94
N LEU A 195 21.91 32.33 -36.35
CA LEU A 195 22.21 31.75 -37.67
C LEU A 195 21.92 30.24 -37.73
N VAL A 196 21.63 29.61 -36.59
CA VAL A 196 21.38 28.17 -36.46
C VAL A 196 19.89 27.97 -36.25
N SER A 197 19.25 27.19 -37.13
CA SER A 197 17.86 26.77 -36.95
C SER A 197 17.78 25.75 -35.82
N GLN A 198 16.92 25.99 -34.83
CA GLN A 198 16.67 25.10 -33.69
C GLN A 198 16.46 23.65 -34.13
N ASP A 199 15.60 23.42 -35.14
CA ASP A 199 15.32 22.09 -35.67
C ASP A 199 16.57 21.31 -36.07
N ARG A 200 17.55 21.98 -36.71
CA ARG A 200 18.83 21.35 -37.11
C ARG A 200 19.77 21.14 -35.92
N ALA A 201 19.72 22.01 -34.92
CA ALA A 201 20.52 21.84 -33.71
C ALA A 201 20.00 20.66 -32.89
N CYS A 202 18.67 20.55 -32.75
CA CYS A 202 17.97 19.51 -32.01
C CYS A 202 18.03 18.14 -32.69
N ALA A 203 17.97 18.08 -34.02
CA ALA A 203 18.10 16.84 -34.78
C ALA A 203 19.45 16.10 -34.61
N LYS A 204 20.44 16.73 -33.97
CA LYS A 204 21.74 16.09 -33.67
C LYS A 204 21.68 15.12 -32.48
N TYR A 205 20.63 15.18 -31.67
CA TYR A 205 20.50 14.40 -30.45
C TYR A 205 19.37 13.39 -30.60
N ALA A 206 19.58 12.19 -30.05
CA ALA A 206 18.62 11.09 -30.15
C ALA A 206 17.38 11.29 -29.27
N SER A 207 17.46 12.15 -28.25
CA SER A 207 16.35 12.47 -27.35
C SER A 207 16.45 13.91 -26.81
N PRO A 208 15.33 14.49 -26.32
CA PRO A 208 15.34 15.78 -25.64
C PRO A 208 16.23 15.79 -24.39
N ASP A 209 16.25 14.70 -23.62
CA ASP A 209 17.10 14.56 -22.43
C ASP A 209 18.60 14.70 -22.77
N LEU A 210 19.03 14.07 -23.86
CA LEU A 210 20.41 14.13 -24.32
C LEU A 210 20.76 15.52 -24.87
N ALA A 211 19.79 16.19 -25.50
CA ALA A 211 19.93 17.59 -25.90
C ALA A 211 20.10 18.52 -24.69
N GLN A 212 19.30 18.31 -23.63
CA GLN A 212 19.40 19.08 -22.39
C GLN A 212 20.73 18.86 -21.68
N GLU A 213 21.20 17.62 -21.58
CA GLU A 213 22.52 17.31 -21.01
C GLU A 213 23.63 18.03 -21.79
N ALA A 214 23.59 17.95 -23.13
CA ALA A 214 24.58 18.57 -24.00
C ALA A 214 24.49 20.12 -24.02
N PHE A 215 23.32 20.67 -23.69
CA PHE A 215 23.09 22.09 -23.47
C PHE A 215 23.72 22.55 -22.16
N LEU A 216 23.41 21.89 -21.05
CA LEU A 216 24.01 22.15 -19.74
C LEU A 216 25.55 22.02 -19.80
N ALA A 217 26.06 21.00 -20.50
CA ALA A 217 27.50 20.78 -20.65
C ALA A 217 28.18 21.88 -21.48
N ALA A 218 27.45 22.53 -22.39
CA ALA A 218 27.98 23.59 -23.24
C ALA A 218 27.94 24.99 -22.58
N GLY A 219 27.46 25.10 -21.35
CA GLY A 219 27.28 26.34 -20.60
C GLY A 219 25.84 26.61 -20.18
N GLY A 220 24.90 25.75 -20.58
CA GLY A 220 23.52 25.78 -20.13
C GLY A 220 22.79 27.10 -20.46
N PRO A 221 21.80 27.47 -19.64
CA PRO A 221 20.94 28.62 -19.89
C PRO A 221 21.68 29.97 -19.95
N ASP A 222 22.82 30.11 -19.29
CA ASP A 222 23.60 31.34 -19.37
C ASP A 222 24.26 31.51 -20.74
N ARG A 223 24.63 30.41 -21.40
CA ARG A 223 25.39 30.44 -22.65
C ARG A 223 24.97 29.35 -23.62
N ASP A 224 23.91 29.63 -24.37
CA ASP A 224 23.47 28.78 -25.48
C ASP A 224 24.35 28.96 -26.74
N ARG A 225 25.53 28.34 -26.74
CA ARG A 225 26.44 28.38 -27.89
C ARG A 225 25.96 27.54 -29.08
N LYS A 226 25.06 26.59 -28.82
CA LYS A 226 24.63 25.58 -29.80
C LYS A 226 23.27 25.91 -30.42
N GLY A 227 22.58 26.93 -29.91
CA GLY A 227 21.25 27.34 -30.39
C GLY A 227 20.17 26.31 -30.06
N LEU A 228 20.26 25.70 -28.87
CA LEU A 228 19.33 24.67 -28.42
C LEU A 228 18.10 25.22 -27.70
N ASP A 229 18.20 26.42 -27.14
CA ASP A 229 17.15 27.11 -26.38
C ASP A 229 17.02 28.57 -26.89
N PRO A 230 16.40 28.77 -28.08
CA PRO A 230 16.24 30.10 -28.69
C PRO A 230 15.19 30.97 -28.01
N ASP A 231 14.20 30.35 -27.36
CA ASP A 231 13.15 30.98 -26.56
C ASP A 231 13.64 31.40 -25.17
N GLY A 232 14.78 30.86 -24.72
CA GLY A 232 15.48 31.32 -23.53
C GLY A 232 14.80 30.88 -22.24
N ASP A 233 14.04 29.79 -22.26
CA ASP A 233 13.42 29.23 -21.07
C ASP A 233 14.37 28.30 -20.30
N GLY A 234 15.58 28.05 -20.82
CA GLY A 234 16.56 27.16 -20.19
C GLY A 234 16.29 25.67 -20.41
N TYR A 235 15.30 25.33 -21.25
CA TYR A 235 14.94 23.98 -21.63
C TYR A 235 15.26 23.77 -23.11
N ALA A 236 16.26 22.94 -23.39
CA ALA A 236 16.74 22.69 -24.72
C ALA A 236 15.73 21.91 -25.55
N CYS A 237 15.52 22.35 -26.79
CA CYS A 237 14.71 21.66 -27.78
C CYS A 237 13.26 21.44 -27.30
N ALA A 238 12.85 20.18 -27.13
CA ALA A 238 11.52 19.80 -26.67
C ALA A 238 11.58 19.18 -25.25
N TRP A 239 12.61 19.52 -24.47
CA TRP A 239 12.79 18.96 -23.15
C TRP A 239 11.78 19.54 -22.15
N ASP A 240 11.16 18.69 -21.35
CA ASP A 240 10.16 19.06 -20.35
C ASP A 240 10.59 18.58 -18.96
N PRO A 241 10.75 19.48 -17.97
CA PRO A 241 11.11 19.10 -16.60
C PRO A 241 9.96 18.47 -15.81
N SER A 242 8.72 18.56 -16.28
CA SER A 242 7.52 18.19 -15.52
C SER A 242 7.52 16.73 -15.02
N PRO A 243 7.92 15.71 -15.82
CA PRO A 243 7.97 14.32 -15.35
C PRO A 243 8.91 14.11 -14.16
N PHE A 244 10.02 14.86 -14.09
CA PHE A 244 10.98 14.78 -13.00
C PHE A 244 10.46 15.45 -11.73
N ARG A 245 9.67 16.52 -11.87
CA ARG A 245 9.04 17.24 -10.74
C ARG A 245 7.87 16.47 -10.15
N SER A 246 7.08 15.76 -10.97
CA SER A 246 5.95 14.97 -10.49
C SER A 246 6.35 13.80 -9.59
N ALA A 247 7.58 13.31 -9.67
CA ALA A 247 8.07 12.19 -8.87
C ALA A 247 8.31 12.54 -7.39
N LEU A 248 8.22 13.82 -7.00
CA LEU A 248 8.39 14.29 -5.62
C LEU A 248 7.07 14.49 -4.86
N ASN A 249 5.92 14.40 -5.53
CA ASN A 249 4.60 14.68 -4.97
C ASN A 249 3.79 13.41 -4.71
#